data_AF-A0A950F1G8-F1
#
_entry.id   AF-A0A950F1G8-F1
#
_cell.length_a   1.000
_cell.length_b   1.000
_cell.length_c   1.000
_cell.angle_alpha   90.00
_cell.angle_beta   90.00
_cell.angle_gamma   90.00
#
_symmetry.space_group_name_H-M   'P 1'
#
loop_
_entity.id
_entity.type
_entity.pdbx_description
1 polymer ?
#
loop_
_entity_poly.entity_id
_entity_poly.type
_entity_poly.pdbx_seq_one_letter_code
_entity_poly.pdbx_strand_id
1 'polypeptide(L)'
;QMQNLTEFVTDKGGGILFVAGESFNPLAYRGTPLELLLPIELADARNPTAVGNAINSYRPELTVEGRASPIFRFGESEAASALIWQGLPDLFWYFEAPRKKPAALVLAEHPTATGSEGKLALDLYQFAGAGKAMFHAFDDTWRWRFRAGDRYFGRFWVQAIRFLARSKLVGQRQAEIQTDRRRYERGQPIRLRVRFPNPGLAPAVGSATVQIERNGLGPRKVTLNQVPGTRNVFEGALPQAPEGDYDVRLLPPPILDGPIPTATFRVEAPASEFERVQMNEPELIRVAAATGGKFYTPLTADTLLQDLPKPSKVPLDTDPPIPLWNTWPVLGLFLTLITLEWVLRKRKQMV
;
A
#
# COMPACT_ATOMS: atom_id res chain seq x y z
N GLN A 1 12.68 -21.33 32.90
CA GLN A 1 12.48 -22.00 31.59
C GLN A 1 11.17 -21.58 30.93
N MET A 2 10.00 -21.72 31.58
CA MET A 2 8.71 -21.31 31.00
C MET A 2 8.65 -19.83 30.63
N GLN A 3 9.21 -18.94 31.45
CA GLN A 3 9.28 -17.51 31.17
C GLN A 3 10.08 -17.19 29.89
N ASN A 4 11.22 -17.85 29.69
CA ASN A 4 12.02 -17.72 28.47
C ASN A 4 11.24 -18.18 27.23
N LEU A 5 10.38 -19.20 27.35
CA LEU A 5 9.51 -19.64 26.25
C LEU A 5 8.42 -18.60 25.97
N THR A 6 7.83 -18.00 27.01
CA THR A 6 6.89 -16.89 26.87
C THR A 6 7.52 -15.72 26.14
N GLU A 7 8.67 -15.22 26.60
CA GLU A 7 9.41 -14.12 25.95
C GLU A 7 9.85 -14.47 24.52
N PHE A 8 10.22 -15.73 24.26
CA PHE A 8 10.55 -16.17 22.91
C PHE A 8 9.37 -16.03 21.95
N VAL A 9 8.17 -16.35 22.40
CA VAL A 9 6.95 -16.22 21.59
C VAL A 9 6.54 -14.75 21.52
N THR A 10 6.41 -14.06 22.65
CA THR A 10 5.85 -12.70 22.70
C THR A 10 6.78 -11.66 22.10
N ASP A 11 8.09 -11.73 22.36
CA ASP A 11 8.99 -10.61 22.07
C ASP A 11 9.85 -10.91 20.85
N LYS A 12 10.31 -12.16 20.71
CA LYS A 12 11.18 -12.60 19.61
C LYS A 12 10.43 -13.13 18.39
N GLY A 13 9.09 -13.10 18.42
CA GLY A 13 8.23 -13.54 17.32
C GLY A 13 8.26 -15.05 17.07
N GLY A 14 8.67 -15.83 18.07
CA GLY A 14 8.70 -17.28 18.02
C GLY A 14 7.32 -17.90 17.86
N GLY A 15 7.29 -19.11 17.31
CA GLY A 15 6.08 -19.92 17.27
C GLY A 15 6.10 -20.98 18.36
N ILE A 16 4.96 -21.25 18.99
CA ILE A 16 4.78 -22.37 19.92
C ILE A 16 3.54 -23.19 19.53
N LEU A 17 3.66 -24.51 19.66
CA LEU A 17 2.57 -25.46 19.46
C LEU A 17 2.41 -26.29 20.72
N PHE A 18 1.19 -26.28 21.25
CA PHE A 18 0.77 -27.13 22.34
C PHE A 18 -0.05 -28.28 21.77
N VAL A 19 0.43 -29.50 21.96
CA VAL A 19 -0.29 -30.72 21.56
C VAL A 19 -0.88 -31.33 22.81
N ALA A 20 -2.20 -31.29 22.95
CA ALA A 20 -2.89 -31.94 24.04
C ALA A 20 -2.59 -33.44 24.03
N GLY A 21 -2.49 -34.01 25.23
CA GLY A 21 -2.36 -35.46 25.39
C GLY A 21 -3.05 -35.90 26.67
N GLU A 22 -3.05 -37.20 26.92
CA GLU A 22 -3.87 -37.79 27.99
C GLU A 22 -3.44 -37.40 29.42
N SER A 23 -2.19 -36.96 29.61
CA SER A 23 -1.64 -36.70 30.94
C SER A 23 -1.68 -35.21 31.33
N PHE A 24 -0.59 -34.48 31.09
CA PHE A 24 -0.35 -33.18 31.73
C PHE A 24 -0.65 -31.96 30.84
N ASN A 25 -0.56 -32.09 29.51
CA ASN A 25 -0.77 -30.97 28.59
C ASN A 25 -2.24 -30.88 28.15
N PRO A 26 -2.94 -29.74 28.32
CA PRO A 26 -2.47 -28.43 28.80
C PRO A 26 -2.75 -28.11 30.28
N LEU A 27 -3.40 -29.00 31.03
CA LEU A 27 -3.89 -28.71 32.38
C LEU A 27 -2.78 -28.32 33.38
N ALA A 28 -1.57 -28.86 33.22
CA ALA A 28 -0.42 -28.55 34.06
C ALA A 28 0.10 -27.11 33.89
N TYR A 29 -0.32 -26.39 32.84
CA TYR A 29 0.08 -25.00 32.63
C TYR A 29 -0.80 -24.00 33.40
N ARG A 30 -1.86 -24.44 34.09
CA ARG A 30 -2.73 -23.55 34.87
C ARG A 30 -1.93 -22.80 35.94
N GLY A 31 -2.11 -21.48 36.02
CA GLY A 31 -1.37 -20.58 36.90
C GLY A 31 0.08 -20.34 36.48
N THR A 32 0.52 -20.84 35.32
CA THR A 32 1.89 -20.64 34.81
C THR A 32 1.93 -19.59 33.70
N PRO A 33 3.11 -19.00 33.39
CA PRO A 33 3.26 -18.08 32.27
C PRO A 33 2.87 -18.64 30.89
N LEU A 34 2.83 -19.97 30.72
CA LEU A 34 2.43 -20.60 29.47
C LEU A 34 0.92 -20.65 29.26
N GLU A 35 0.10 -20.55 30.33
CA GLU A 35 -1.35 -20.45 30.20
C GLU A 35 -1.78 -19.21 29.41
N LEU A 36 -1.03 -18.12 29.53
CA LEU A 36 -1.28 -16.89 28.79
C LEU A 36 -1.18 -17.10 27.27
N LEU A 37 -0.31 -18.02 26.83
CA LEU A 37 -0.10 -18.33 25.42
C LEU A 37 -1.16 -19.25 24.84
N LEU A 38 -1.80 -20.11 25.65
CA LEU A 38 -2.82 -21.04 25.15
C LEU A 38 -4.00 -20.28 24.51
N PRO A 39 -4.50 -20.68 23.32
CA PRO A 39 -5.66 -20.05 22.69
C PRO A 39 -7.01 -20.45 23.29
N ILE A 40 -6.99 -21.16 24.42
CA ILE A 40 -8.16 -21.67 25.13
C ILE A 40 -8.14 -21.19 26.59
N GLU A 41 -9.28 -21.29 27.24
CA GLU A 41 -9.39 -21.09 28.69
C GLU A 41 -9.32 -22.44 29.41
N LEU A 42 -8.44 -22.56 30.40
CA LEU A 42 -8.25 -23.81 31.15
C LEU A 42 -9.26 -24.01 32.29
N ALA A 43 -10.13 -23.05 32.57
CA ALA A 43 -11.03 -23.10 33.73
C ALA A 43 -11.96 -24.33 33.70
N ASP A 44 -12.62 -24.59 32.57
CA ASP A 44 -13.54 -25.73 32.38
C ASP A 44 -12.98 -26.79 31.43
N ALA A 45 -11.70 -26.67 31.09
CA ALA A 45 -11.04 -27.63 30.24
C ALA A 45 -10.78 -28.94 30.98
N ARG A 46 -10.95 -30.07 30.30
CA ARG A 46 -10.79 -31.41 30.89
C ARG A 46 -10.34 -32.44 29.88
N ASN A 47 -9.68 -33.49 30.37
CA ASN A 47 -9.45 -34.70 29.58
C ASN A 47 -10.67 -35.63 29.75
N PRO A 48 -11.48 -35.89 28.70
CA PRO A 48 -12.64 -36.76 28.79
C PRO A 48 -12.33 -38.22 29.19
N THR A 49 -11.17 -38.74 28.77
CA THR A 49 -10.76 -40.12 29.11
C THR A 49 -10.38 -40.30 30.58
N ALA A 50 -9.87 -39.24 31.23
CA ALA A 50 -9.59 -39.25 32.66
C ALA A 50 -10.88 -39.38 33.50
N VAL A 51 -12.04 -39.07 32.90
CA VAL A 51 -13.36 -39.17 33.53
C VAL A 51 -14.12 -40.43 33.12
N GLY A 52 -13.50 -41.33 32.33
CA GLY A 52 -14.09 -42.60 31.90
C GLY A 52 -15.09 -42.49 30.74
N ASN A 53 -15.14 -41.37 30.04
CA ASN A 53 -16.05 -41.20 28.89
C ASN A 53 -15.50 -41.93 27.65
N ALA A 54 -16.32 -42.79 27.05
CA ALA A 54 -16.02 -43.40 25.77
C ALA A 54 -16.12 -42.33 24.65
N ILE A 55 -15.08 -42.21 23.85
CA ILE A 55 -15.02 -41.29 22.71
C ILE A 55 -15.31 -42.07 21.43
N ASN A 56 -16.35 -41.65 20.71
CA ASN A 56 -16.62 -42.17 19.38
C ASN A 56 -15.59 -41.64 18.40
N SER A 57 -15.29 -42.42 17.35
CA SER A 57 -14.42 -41.95 16.28
C SER A 57 -15.05 -40.74 15.61
N TYR A 58 -14.20 -39.80 15.21
CA TYR A 58 -14.64 -38.58 14.57
C TYR A 58 -13.59 -38.09 13.56
N ARG A 59 -14.03 -37.25 12.64
CA ARG A 59 -13.16 -36.55 11.71
C ARG A 59 -13.37 -35.05 11.92
N PRO A 60 -12.31 -34.27 12.23
CA PRO A 60 -12.46 -32.83 12.40
C PRO A 60 -12.98 -32.17 11.12
N GLU A 61 -13.85 -31.18 11.27
CA GLU A 61 -14.34 -30.37 10.16
C GLU A 61 -13.53 -29.08 10.07
N LEU A 62 -13.08 -28.73 8.87
CA LEU A 62 -12.36 -27.48 8.66
C LEU A 62 -13.33 -26.29 8.64
N THR A 63 -13.01 -25.27 9.42
CA THR A 63 -13.66 -23.97 9.37
C THR A 63 -13.29 -23.22 8.07
N VAL A 64 -13.86 -22.04 7.86
CA VAL A 64 -13.48 -21.17 6.73
C VAL A 64 -11.99 -20.80 6.83
N GLU A 65 -11.53 -20.47 8.03
CA GLU A 65 -10.14 -20.17 8.35
C GLU A 65 -9.23 -21.40 8.15
N GLY A 66 -9.71 -22.59 8.52
CA GLY A 66 -9.06 -23.87 8.27
C GLY A 66 -8.81 -24.12 6.79
N ARG A 67 -9.85 -23.99 5.96
CA ARG A 67 -9.74 -24.20 4.51
C ARG A 67 -8.76 -23.23 3.83
N ALA A 68 -8.71 -21.98 4.30
CA ALA A 68 -7.77 -20.98 3.80
C ALA A 68 -6.32 -21.19 4.32
N SER A 69 -6.13 -21.96 5.40
CA SER A 69 -4.84 -22.13 6.05
C SER A 69 -3.89 -23.02 5.23
N PRO A 70 -2.58 -22.66 5.14
CA PRO A 70 -1.60 -23.49 4.45
C PRO A 70 -1.35 -24.84 5.13
N ILE A 71 -1.79 -25.00 6.39
CA ILE A 71 -1.63 -26.23 7.17
C ILE A 71 -2.36 -27.41 6.52
N PHE A 72 -3.55 -27.15 5.98
CA PHE A 72 -4.41 -28.17 5.39
C PHE A 72 -4.30 -28.25 3.86
N ARG A 73 -3.25 -27.66 3.27
CA ARG A 73 -2.96 -27.74 1.82
C ARG A 73 -2.29 -29.08 1.48
N PHE A 74 -3.11 -30.12 1.31
CA PHE A 74 -2.66 -31.47 0.94
C PHE A 74 -2.54 -31.71 -0.56
N GLY A 75 -3.27 -30.94 -1.38
CA GLY A 75 -3.27 -30.99 -2.85
C GLY A 75 -2.92 -29.64 -3.49
N GLU A 76 -3.03 -29.58 -4.82
CA GLU A 76 -2.72 -28.37 -5.61
C GLU A 76 -3.80 -27.30 -5.51
N SER A 77 -5.06 -27.71 -5.30
CA SER A 77 -6.21 -26.84 -5.08
C SER A 77 -6.82 -27.02 -3.69
N GLU A 78 -7.63 -26.05 -3.28
CA GLU A 78 -8.43 -26.13 -2.04
C GLU A 78 -9.41 -27.31 -2.11
N ALA A 79 -10.10 -27.48 -3.25
CA ALA A 79 -11.03 -28.60 -3.46
C ALA A 79 -10.34 -29.97 -3.35
N ALA A 80 -9.16 -30.13 -3.97
CA ALA A 80 -8.39 -31.38 -3.86
C ALA A 80 -7.95 -31.63 -2.41
N SER A 81 -7.56 -30.58 -1.69
CA SER A 81 -7.17 -30.68 -0.29
C SER A 81 -8.34 -31.07 0.62
N ALA A 82 -9.53 -30.53 0.35
CA ALA A 82 -10.76 -30.87 1.08
C ALA A 82 -11.15 -32.34 0.87
N LEU A 83 -11.06 -32.86 -0.36
CA LEU A 83 -11.31 -34.27 -0.66
C LEU A 83 -10.32 -35.19 0.08
N ILE A 84 -9.03 -34.84 0.08
CA ILE A 84 -8.01 -35.59 0.84
C ILE A 84 -8.32 -35.56 2.33
N TRP A 85 -8.65 -34.39 2.87
CA TRP A 85 -8.99 -34.22 4.30
C TRP A 85 -10.17 -35.12 4.71
N GLN A 86 -11.22 -35.15 3.88
CA GLN A 86 -12.38 -36.03 4.11
C GLN A 86 -12.03 -37.53 4.01
N GLY A 87 -10.94 -37.90 3.34
CA GLY A 87 -10.47 -39.28 3.24
C GLY A 87 -9.47 -39.69 4.33
N LEU A 88 -9.08 -38.78 5.23
CA LEU A 88 -8.13 -39.10 6.30
C LEU A 88 -8.76 -40.03 7.35
N PRO A 89 -7.98 -40.95 7.94
CA PRO A 89 -8.43 -41.79 9.04
C PRO A 89 -9.02 -40.98 10.20
N ASP A 90 -10.05 -41.56 10.83
CA ASP A 90 -10.69 -40.97 12.01
C ASP A 90 -9.72 -40.90 13.19
N LEU A 91 -9.99 -39.91 14.04
CA LEU A 91 -9.34 -39.73 15.34
C LEU A 91 -10.23 -40.32 16.43
N PHE A 92 -9.61 -40.73 17.54
CA PHE A 92 -10.28 -41.46 18.62
C PHE A 92 -10.13 -40.76 19.97
N TRP A 93 -9.36 -39.67 20.01
CA TRP A 93 -9.16 -38.91 21.23
C TRP A 93 -9.12 -37.40 20.95
N TYR A 94 -9.78 -36.64 21.82
CA TYR A 94 -9.62 -35.19 21.91
C TYR A 94 -9.66 -34.70 23.35
N PHE A 95 -9.07 -33.53 23.57
CA PHE A 95 -9.14 -32.76 24.79
C PHE A 95 -10.34 -31.79 24.74
N GLU A 96 -11.12 -31.77 25.81
CA GLU A 96 -12.30 -30.89 25.90
C GLU A 96 -11.89 -29.52 26.44
N ALA A 97 -11.92 -28.50 25.58
CA ALA A 97 -11.73 -27.10 25.94
C ALA A 97 -12.97 -26.28 25.53
N PRO A 98 -14.00 -26.18 26.38
CA PRO A 98 -15.29 -25.60 25.99
C PRO A 98 -15.20 -24.13 25.56
N ARG A 99 -14.22 -23.38 26.10
CA ARG A 99 -14.03 -21.95 25.88
C ARG A 99 -12.71 -21.67 25.16
N LYS A 100 -12.79 -20.96 24.04
CA LYS A 100 -11.64 -20.37 23.35
C LYS A 100 -11.44 -18.93 23.82
N LYS A 101 -10.20 -18.42 23.73
CA LYS A 101 -9.95 -16.99 23.95
C LYS A 101 -10.54 -16.15 22.80
N PRO A 102 -10.96 -14.89 23.03
CA PRO A 102 -11.58 -14.05 21.99
C PRO A 102 -10.72 -13.81 20.73
N ALA A 103 -9.39 -13.83 20.89
CA ALA A 103 -8.44 -13.64 19.79
C ALA A 103 -8.07 -14.95 19.06
N ALA A 104 -8.57 -16.09 19.53
CA ALA A 104 -8.27 -17.39 18.93
C ALA A 104 -9.06 -17.59 17.63
N LEU A 105 -8.35 -18.01 16.60
CA LEU A 105 -8.88 -18.39 15.30
C LEU A 105 -8.95 -19.91 15.25
N VAL A 106 -10.14 -20.43 15.00
CA VAL A 106 -10.40 -21.87 14.94
C VAL A 106 -10.16 -22.36 13.52
N LEU A 107 -9.34 -23.39 13.37
CA LEU A 107 -8.97 -24.02 12.10
C LEU A 107 -9.74 -25.31 11.86
N ALA A 108 -9.98 -26.09 12.92
CA ALA A 108 -10.78 -27.30 12.85
C ALA A 108 -11.67 -27.43 14.08
N GLU A 109 -12.87 -27.96 13.86
CA GLU A 109 -13.90 -28.15 14.87
C GLU A 109 -14.34 -29.61 14.92
N HIS A 110 -14.84 -30.04 16.07
CA HIS A 110 -15.46 -31.34 16.22
C HIS A 110 -16.81 -31.36 15.50
N PRO A 111 -17.17 -32.42 14.73
CA PRO A 111 -18.41 -32.45 13.96
C PRO A 111 -19.68 -32.40 14.83
N THR A 112 -19.67 -33.06 15.99
CA THR A 112 -20.85 -33.21 16.88
C THR A 112 -20.69 -32.65 18.29
N ALA A 113 -19.52 -32.76 18.93
CA ALA A 113 -19.28 -32.21 20.27
C ALA A 113 -19.36 -30.67 20.28
N THR A 114 -19.94 -30.13 21.34
CA THR A 114 -20.17 -28.69 21.50
C THR A 114 -19.38 -28.11 22.67
N GLY A 115 -18.87 -26.89 22.48
CA GLY A 115 -18.34 -26.02 23.52
C GLY A 115 -19.37 -24.96 23.92
N SER A 116 -18.90 -23.89 24.57
CA SER A 116 -19.78 -22.78 25.01
C SER A 116 -20.26 -21.88 23.88
N GLU A 117 -19.50 -21.79 22.79
CA GLU A 117 -19.75 -20.88 21.66
C GLU A 117 -20.17 -21.60 20.36
N GLY A 118 -20.48 -22.90 20.42
CA GLY A 118 -20.83 -23.70 19.24
C GLY A 118 -20.13 -25.05 19.23
N LYS A 119 -19.65 -25.49 18.06
CA LYS A 119 -18.86 -26.73 17.94
C LYS A 119 -17.57 -26.62 18.74
N LEU A 120 -17.12 -27.73 19.32
CA LEU A 120 -15.89 -27.77 20.09
C LEU A 120 -14.69 -27.53 19.16
N ALA A 121 -13.87 -26.54 19.48
CA ALA A 121 -12.67 -26.25 18.70
C ALA A 121 -11.57 -27.29 18.98
N LEU A 122 -10.96 -27.80 17.91
CA LEU A 122 -9.95 -28.88 17.97
C LEU A 122 -8.56 -28.42 17.54
N ASP A 123 -8.47 -27.55 16.54
CA ASP A 123 -7.23 -26.91 16.14
C ASP A 123 -7.49 -25.41 16.13
N LEU A 124 -6.73 -24.66 16.92
CA LEU A 124 -6.85 -23.22 16.99
C LEU A 124 -5.48 -22.59 17.22
N TYR A 125 -5.36 -21.35 16.76
CA TYR A 125 -4.19 -20.54 17.02
C TYR A 125 -4.58 -19.11 17.34
N GLN A 126 -3.70 -18.44 18.05
CA GLN A 126 -3.76 -17.01 18.27
C GLN A 126 -2.38 -16.41 18.08
N PHE A 127 -2.34 -15.10 17.96
CA PHE A 127 -1.09 -14.38 18.09
C PHE A 127 -0.87 -14.04 19.57
N ALA A 128 0.37 -14.20 20.02
CA ALA A 128 0.80 -13.84 21.35
C ALA A 128 2.02 -12.92 21.21
N GLY A 129 1.84 -11.63 21.48
CA GLY A 129 2.82 -10.60 21.12
C GLY A 129 3.15 -10.62 19.62
N ALA A 130 4.43 -10.69 19.29
CA ALA A 130 4.95 -10.82 17.93
C ALA A 130 4.86 -12.25 17.36
N GLY A 131 4.60 -13.26 18.20
CA GLY A 131 4.61 -14.68 17.85
C GLY A 131 3.23 -15.27 17.59
N LYS A 132 3.21 -16.58 17.37
CA LYS A 132 1.97 -17.37 17.26
C LYS A 132 2.00 -18.50 18.27
N ALA A 133 0.86 -18.71 18.91
CA ALA A 133 0.61 -19.87 19.77
C ALA A 133 -0.53 -20.68 19.18
N MET A 134 -0.30 -21.96 18.97
CA MET A 134 -1.27 -22.91 18.43
C MET A 134 -1.53 -24.00 19.46
N PHE A 135 -2.75 -24.51 19.47
CA PHE A 135 -3.15 -25.63 20.31
C PHE A 135 -3.90 -26.66 19.46
N HIS A 136 -3.40 -27.89 19.47
CA HIS A 136 -4.10 -29.05 18.97
C HIS A 136 -4.73 -29.77 20.16
N ALA A 137 -6.05 -29.90 20.15
CA ALA A 137 -6.80 -30.65 21.13
C ALA A 137 -6.81 -32.16 20.83
N PHE A 138 -5.89 -32.67 20.01
CA PHE A 138 -5.80 -34.09 19.65
C PHE A 138 -4.32 -34.44 19.34
N ASP A 139 -3.94 -35.69 19.57
CA ASP A 139 -2.60 -36.23 19.32
C ASP A 139 -2.57 -37.41 18.33
N ASP A 140 -3.75 -37.90 17.92
CA ASP A 140 -3.96 -39.07 17.06
C ASP A 140 -3.54 -38.91 15.58
N THR A 141 -2.91 -37.79 15.21
CA THR A 141 -2.52 -37.52 13.80
C THR A 141 -1.62 -38.59 13.19
N TRP A 142 -0.87 -39.35 14.01
CA TRP A 142 -0.03 -40.47 13.56
C TRP A 142 -0.81 -41.51 12.74
N ARG A 143 -2.13 -41.63 12.97
CA ARG A 143 -3.04 -42.50 12.22
C ARG A 143 -3.11 -42.14 10.74
N TRP A 144 -2.86 -40.88 10.38
CA TRP A 144 -2.82 -40.44 8.98
C TRP A 144 -1.69 -41.07 8.17
N ARG A 145 -0.80 -41.83 8.82
CA ARG A 145 0.18 -42.68 8.12
C ARG A 145 -0.40 -43.98 7.58
N PHE A 146 -1.57 -44.38 8.04
CA PHE A 146 -2.20 -45.64 7.64
C PHE A 146 -2.42 -45.66 6.12
N ARG A 147 -1.82 -46.64 5.44
CA ARG A 147 -1.87 -46.85 3.96
C ARG A 147 -1.36 -45.67 3.10
N ALA A 148 -0.91 -44.58 3.70
CA ALA A 148 -0.41 -43.39 3.00
C ALA A 148 1.05 -43.04 3.37
N GLY A 149 1.65 -43.72 4.36
CA GLY A 149 2.98 -43.40 4.86
C GLY A 149 3.04 -41.95 5.36
N ASP A 150 4.18 -41.28 5.21
CA ASP A 150 4.35 -39.93 5.75
C ASP A 150 3.71 -38.82 4.88
N ARG A 151 3.04 -39.16 3.78
CA ARG A 151 2.53 -38.21 2.79
C ARG A 151 1.62 -37.13 3.38
N TYR A 152 0.70 -37.51 4.25
CA TYR A 152 -0.26 -36.57 4.86
C TYR A 152 0.18 -36.11 6.25
N PHE A 153 0.64 -37.05 7.09
CA PHE A 153 1.19 -36.74 8.41
C PHE A 153 2.35 -35.74 8.31
N GLY A 154 3.40 -36.07 7.56
CA GLY A 154 4.60 -35.24 7.45
C GLY A 154 4.28 -33.88 6.84
N ARG A 155 3.40 -33.85 5.84
CA ARG A 155 2.95 -32.60 5.22
C ARG A 155 2.22 -31.70 6.21
N PHE A 156 1.29 -32.23 6.99
CA PHE A 156 0.58 -31.47 8.02
C PHE A 156 1.56 -30.83 9.01
N TRP A 157 2.45 -31.63 9.61
CA TRP A 157 3.39 -31.15 10.63
C TRP A 157 4.41 -30.16 10.06
N VAL A 158 4.95 -30.41 8.87
CA VAL A 158 5.85 -29.46 8.19
C VAL A 158 5.14 -28.13 7.92
N GLN A 159 3.88 -28.16 7.48
CA GLN A 159 3.12 -26.93 7.22
C GLN A 159 2.75 -26.21 8.52
N ALA A 160 2.40 -26.92 9.59
CA ALA A 160 2.13 -26.33 10.90
C ALA A 160 3.38 -25.62 11.46
N ILE A 161 4.55 -26.28 11.41
CA ILE A 161 5.83 -25.70 11.83
C ILE A 161 6.18 -24.48 10.97
N ARG A 162 6.04 -24.56 9.64
CA ARG A 162 6.27 -23.42 8.74
C ARG A 162 5.31 -22.27 9.03
N PHE A 163 4.05 -22.56 9.31
CA PHE A 163 3.04 -21.56 9.63
C PHE A 163 3.38 -20.79 10.91
N LEU A 164 3.87 -21.49 11.93
CA LEU A 164 4.32 -20.91 13.20
C LEU A 164 5.64 -20.15 13.07
N ALA A 165 6.60 -20.67 12.28
CA ALA A 165 7.90 -20.03 12.09
C ALA A 165 7.84 -18.74 11.26
N ARG A 166 6.81 -18.54 10.44
CA ARG A 166 6.67 -17.35 9.58
C ARG A 166 6.65 -16.03 10.35
N SER A 167 6.12 -15.97 11.58
CA SER A 167 6.07 -14.71 12.34
C SER A 167 7.46 -14.16 12.62
N LYS A 168 8.43 -15.02 12.92
CA LYS A 168 9.83 -14.65 13.11
C LYS A 168 10.49 -14.12 11.82
N LEU A 169 10.10 -14.67 10.66
CA LEU A 169 10.68 -14.31 9.36
C LEU A 169 10.17 -12.96 8.83
N VAL A 170 8.95 -12.56 9.22
CA VAL A 170 8.34 -11.26 8.82
C VAL A 170 8.93 -10.09 9.64
N GLY A 171 9.64 -10.39 10.74
CA GLY A 171 10.11 -9.39 11.71
C GLY A 171 8.95 -8.85 12.56
N GLN A 172 9.25 -8.00 13.53
CA GLN A 172 8.28 -7.37 14.46
C GLN A 172 7.31 -6.37 13.76
N ARG A 173 6.91 -6.60 12.51
CA ARG A 173 6.00 -5.72 11.77
C ARG A 173 4.57 -6.00 12.19
N GLN A 174 4.06 -5.21 13.11
CA GLN A 174 2.69 -5.29 13.61
C GLN A 174 1.64 -4.85 12.58
N ALA A 175 2.03 -4.00 11.62
CA ALA A 175 1.25 -3.66 10.45
C ALA A 175 2.16 -3.38 9.25
N GLU A 176 1.64 -3.58 8.04
CA GLU A 176 2.29 -3.28 6.77
C GLU A 176 1.41 -2.30 5.99
N ILE A 177 2.00 -1.18 5.56
CA ILE A 177 1.35 -0.22 4.67
C ILE A 177 1.93 -0.40 3.27
N GLN A 178 1.06 -0.50 2.28
CA GLN A 178 1.43 -0.60 0.86
C GLN A 178 0.59 0.37 0.04
N THR A 179 1.23 0.97 -0.95
CA THR A 179 0.58 1.68 -2.05
C THR A 179 0.56 0.78 -3.29
N ASP A 180 -0.43 0.93 -4.17
CA ASP A 180 -0.49 0.14 -5.40
C ASP A 180 0.65 0.47 -6.38
N ARG A 181 1.21 1.69 -6.29
CA ARG A 181 2.35 2.17 -7.08
C ARG A 181 3.30 3.00 -6.20
N ARG A 182 4.56 3.13 -6.63
CA ARG A 182 5.53 4.05 -5.98
C ARG A 182 5.56 5.42 -6.64
N ARG A 183 5.13 5.52 -7.90
CA ARG A 183 5.00 6.76 -8.67
C ARG A 183 3.58 6.87 -9.21
N TYR A 184 3.00 8.04 -9.07
CA TYR A 184 1.67 8.39 -9.58
C TYR A 184 1.78 9.67 -10.40
N GLU A 185 0.93 9.81 -11.39
CA GLU A 185 0.74 11.08 -12.08
C GLU A 185 -0.31 11.92 -11.36
N ARG A 186 -0.21 13.24 -11.53
CA ARG A 186 -1.21 14.18 -11.04
C ARG A 186 -2.61 13.76 -11.51
N GLY A 187 -3.52 13.56 -10.56
CA GLY A 187 -4.92 13.19 -10.81
C GLY A 187 -5.21 11.68 -10.80
N GLN A 188 -4.19 10.83 -10.70
CA GLN A 188 -4.40 9.39 -10.48
C GLN A 188 -4.81 9.11 -9.02
N PRO A 189 -5.82 8.25 -8.77
CA PRO A 189 -6.19 7.87 -7.42
C PRO A 189 -5.12 6.97 -6.80
N ILE A 190 -4.59 7.36 -5.64
CA ILE A 190 -3.60 6.59 -4.90
C ILE A 190 -4.33 5.57 -4.01
N ARG A 191 -4.17 4.27 -4.29
CA ARG A 191 -4.77 3.22 -3.46
C ARG A 191 -3.82 2.84 -2.35
N LEU A 192 -4.35 2.87 -1.13
CA LEU A 192 -3.64 2.56 0.10
C LEU A 192 -4.22 1.27 0.67
N ARG A 193 -3.34 0.32 0.98
CA ARG A 193 -3.70 -0.94 1.62
C ARG A 193 -2.88 -1.09 2.89
N VAL A 194 -3.56 -1.35 4.01
CA VAL A 194 -2.94 -1.69 5.28
C VAL A 194 -3.29 -3.12 5.62
N ARG A 195 -2.26 -3.93 5.89
CA ARG A 195 -2.40 -5.31 6.30
C ARG A 195 -1.84 -5.49 7.70
N PHE A 196 -2.61 -6.08 8.58
CA PHE A 196 -2.16 -6.54 9.89
C PHE A 196 -1.80 -8.03 9.78
N PRO A 197 -0.53 -8.42 9.96
CA PRO A 197 -0.17 -9.84 9.99
C PRO A 197 -0.90 -10.58 11.11
N ASN A 198 -1.11 -9.91 12.25
CA ASN A 198 -1.94 -10.38 13.36
C ASN A 198 -3.34 -9.74 13.29
N PRO A 199 -4.41 -10.51 13.00
CA PRO A 199 -5.79 -10.00 12.98
C PRO A 199 -6.28 -9.46 14.34
N GLY A 200 -5.66 -9.86 15.45
CA GLY A 200 -5.98 -9.34 16.78
C GLY A 200 -5.48 -7.91 17.01
N LEU A 201 -4.52 -7.42 16.20
CA LEU A 201 -4.07 -6.02 16.21
C LEU A 201 -4.90 -5.13 15.28
N ALA A 202 -5.79 -5.72 14.46
CA ALA A 202 -6.65 -4.94 13.59
C ALA A 202 -7.67 -4.13 14.41
N PRO A 203 -7.94 -2.87 14.05
CA PRO A 203 -8.95 -2.05 14.73
C PRO A 203 -10.33 -2.74 14.75
N ALA A 204 -10.94 -2.81 15.94
CA ALA A 204 -12.27 -3.44 16.12
C ALA A 204 -13.40 -2.66 15.42
N VAL A 205 -13.19 -1.37 15.12
CA VAL A 205 -14.19 -0.45 14.56
C VAL A 205 -14.35 -0.60 13.04
N GLY A 206 -13.75 -1.62 12.41
CA GLY A 206 -13.86 -1.90 10.97
C GLY A 206 -13.24 -0.81 10.07
N SER A 207 -12.52 0.14 10.66
CA SER A 207 -11.82 1.22 9.96
C SER A 207 -10.45 1.48 10.58
N ALA A 208 -9.48 1.83 9.73
CA ALA A 208 -8.13 2.22 10.13
C ALA A 208 -7.83 3.62 9.58
N THR A 209 -7.08 4.45 10.29
CA THR A 209 -6.72 5.80 9.81
C THR A 209 -5.25 5.86 9.45
N VAL A 210 -4.92 6.34 8.26
CA VAL A 210 -3.55 6.67 7.89
C VAL A 210 -3.37 8.18 7.80
N GLN A 211 -2.23 8.65 8.28
CA GLN A 211 -1.75 10.03 8.13
C GLN A 211 -0.77 10.08 6.98
N ILE A 212 -1.04 10.97 6.04
CA ILE A 212 -0.21 11.22 4.87
C ILE A 212 0.43 12.58 5.09
N GLU A 213 1.75 12.60 5.25
CA GLU A 213 2.56 13.79 5.36
C GLU A 213 3.28 14.04 4.05
N ARG A 214 3.38 15.31 3.66
CA ARG A 214 4.22 15.75 2.56
C ARG A 214 5.23 16.71 3.13
N ASN A 215 6.50 16.59 2.74
CA ASN A 215 7.53 17.54 3.12
C ASN A 215 7.10 18.98 2.79
N GLY A 216 6.77 19.77 3.83
CA GLY A 216 6.33 21.16 3.72
C GLY A 216 4.81 21.43 3.71
N LEU A 217 3.94 20.41 3.76
CA LEU A 217 2.48 20.56 3.87
C LEU A 217 1.92 19.79 5.07
N GLY A 218 0.88 20.33 5.70
CA GLY A 218 0.27 19.74 6.90
C GLY A 218 -0.28 18.32 6.69
N PRO A 219 -0.35 17.51 7.75
CA PRO A 219 -0.75 16.11 7.67
C PRO A 219 -2.21 15.95 7.23
N ARG A 220 -2.47 15.05 6.28
CA ARG A 220 -3.82 14.70 5.82
C ARG A 220 -4.19 13.30 6.31
N LYS A 221 -5.36 13.18 6.95
CA LYS A 221 -5.88 11.89 7.42
C LYS A 221 -6.75 11.24 6.33
N VAL A 222 -6.55 9.96 6.09
CA VAL A 222 -7.38 9.13 5.20
C VAL A 222 -7.88 7.93 6.00
N THR A 223 -9.20 7.73 5.96
CA THR A 223 -9.83 6.55 6.58
C THR A 223 -9.86 5.41 5.57
N LEU A 224 -9.37 4.25 5.99
CA LEU A 224 -9.37 2.99 5.28
C LEU A 224 -10.49 2.11 5.85
N ASN A 225 -11.21 1.43 4.98
CA ASN A 225 -12.29 0.53 5.35
C ASN A 225 -11.82 -0.92 5.27
N GLN A 226 -12.33 -1.77 6.15
CA GLN A 226 -12.05 -3.20 6.11
C GLN A 226 -12.54 -3.82 4.80
N VAL A 227 -11.70 -4.65 4.17
CA VAL A 227 -12.07 -5.37 2.94
C VAL A 227 -13.01 -6.53 3.28
N PRO A 228 -14.16 -6.65 2.59
CA PRO A 228 -15.11 -7.75 2.82
C PRO A 228 -14.43 -9.13 2.72
N GLY A 229 -14.72 -10.01 3.69
CA GLY A 229 -14.15 -11.37 3.74
C GLY A 229 -12.76 -11.47 4.38
N THR A 230 -12.14 -10.37 4.82
CA THR A 230 -10.88 -10.38 5.57
C THR A 230 -10.96 -9.51 6.81
N ARG A 231 -10.48 -10.00 7.97
CA ARG A 231 -10.48 -9.22 9.24
C ARG A 231 -9.29 -8.27 9.37
N ASN A 232 -8.25 -8.49 8.57
CA ASN A 232 -6.93 -7.93 8.79
C ASN A 232 -6.41 -7.07 7.63
N VAL A 233 -7.25 -6.79 6.62
CA VAL A 233 -6.89 -5.96 5.47
C VAL A 233 -7.85 -4.78 5.39
N PHE A 234 -7.28 -3.60 5.27
CA PHE A 234 -8.00 -2.33 5.15
C PHE A 234 -7.55 -1.63 3.88
N GLU A 235 -8.50 -1.08 3.13
CA GLU A 235 -8.26 -0.37 1.88
C GLU A 235 -8.94 0.99 1.87
N GLY A 236 -8.30 1.93 1.20
CA GLY A 236 -8.86 3.25 0.93
C GLY A 236 -8.12 3.90 -0.21
N ALA A 237 -8.65 5.02 -0.68
CA ALA A 237 -8.05 5.77 -1.78
C ALA A 237 -7.92 7.24 -1.41
N LEU A 238 -6.78 7.83 -1.75
CA LEU A 238 -6.62 9.27 -1.81
C LEU A 238 -6.89 9.69 -3.27
N PRO A 239 -8.03 10.33 -3.56
CA PRO A 239 -8.48 10.56 -4.94
C PRO A 239 -7.56 11.52 -5.71
N GLN A 240 -7.02 12.53 -5.02
CA GLN A 240 -6.10 13.50 -5.63
C GLN A 240 -5.07 13.96 -4.61
N ALA A 241 -3.82 13.99 -5.06
CA ALA A 241 -2.68 14.53 -4.35
C ALA A 241 -1.91 15.46 -5.30
N PRO A 242 -1.49 16.65 -4.83
CA PRO A 242 -0.56 17.49 -5.58
C PRO A 242 0.78 16.78 -5.82
N GLU A 243 1.59 17.29 -6.74
CA GLU A 243 2.95 16.77 -6.98
C GLU A 243 3.84 16.87 -5.75
N GLY A 244 4.68 15.87 -5.51
CA GLY A 244 5.62 15.84 -4.39
C GLY A 244 5.85 14.45 -3.81
N ASP A 245 6.72 14.42 -2.80
CA ASP A 245 7.03 13.22 -2.02
C ASP A 245 6.11 13.12 -0.79
N TYR A 246 5.52 11.95 -0.62
CA TYR A 246 4.57 11.66 0.46
C TYR A 246 5.04 10.48 1.31
N ASP A 247 4.94 10.67 2.63
CA ASP A 247 5.14 9.66 3.65
C ASP A 247 3.79 9.30 4.27
N VAL A 248 3.45 8.01 4.25
CA VAL A 248 2.22 7.47 4.83
C VAL A 248 2.56 6.77 6.14
N ARG A 249 1.93 7.17 7.23
CA ARG A 249 2.04 6.59 8.57
C ARG A 249 0.67 6.13 9.06
N LEU A 250 0.62 5.07 9.87
CA LEU A 250 -0.63 4.60 10.50
C LEU A 250 -0.92 5.39 11.79
N LEU A 251 -2.17 5.82 11.99
CA LEU A 251 -2.70 6.40 13.25
C LEU A 251 -3.70 5.40 13.90
N PRO A 252 -3.82 5.29 15.24
CA PRO A 252 -3.12 5.97 16.35
C PRO A 252 -2.26 5.02 17.23
N PRO A 253 -1.11 5.45 17.79
CA PRO A 253 -0.42 4.70 18.83
C PRO A 253 -1.06 4.99 20.21
N PRO A 254 -1.40 3.93 20.98
CA PRO A 254 -0.59 3.61 22.17
C PRO A 254 -0.26 2.12 22.35
N ILE A 255 -0.58 1.23 21.39
CA ILE A 255 -0.34 -0.22 21.49
C ILE A 255 0.32 -0.78 20.22
N LEU A 256 1.30 -0.06 19.68
CA LEU A 256 2.22 -0.63 18.72
C LEU A 256 3.64 -0.51 19.27
N ASP A 257 4.09 -1.49 20.04
CA ASP A 257 5.49 -1.60 20.46
C ASP A 257 6.35 -1.95 19.22
N GLY A 258 6.88 -0.95 18.53
CA GLY A 258 7.70 -1.16 17.35
C GLY A 258 7.82 0.04 16.41
N PRO A 259 8.62 -0.07 15.34
CA PRO A 259 8.76 0.99 14.35
C PRO A 259 7.42 1.24 13.63
N ILE A 260 7.00 2.51 13.57
CA ILE A 260 5.76 2.92 12.88
C ILE A 260 5.90 2.54 11.40
N PRO A 261 5.02 1.67 10.87
CA PRO A 261 5.11 1.28 9.48
C PRO A 261 4.88 2.51 8.61
N THR A 262 5.83 2.73 7.70
CA THR A 262 5.85 3.89 6.81
C THR A 262 5.92 3.42 5.37
N ALA A 263 5.11 4.01 4.49
CA ALA A 263 5.18 3.80 3.05
C ALA A 263 5.41 5.14 2.34
N THR A 264 6.21 5.14 1.28
CA THR A 264 6.56 6.36 0.54
C THR A 264 6.07 6.27 -0.90
N PHE A 265 5.47 7.34 -1.41
CA PHE A 265 5.13 7.45 -2.83
C PHE A 265 5.39 8.86 -3.35
N ARG A 266 5.65 8.97 -4.66
CA ARG A 266 5.88 10.24 -5.36
C ARG A 266 4.76 10.52 -6.34
N VAL A 267 4.28 11.75 -6.37
CA VAL A 267 3.36 12.25 -7.40
C VAL A 267 4.14 13.16 -8.34
N GLU A 268 4.17 12.83 -9.62
CA GLU A 268 4.89 13.54 -10.68
C GLU A 268 3.89 14.26 -11.59
N ALA A 269 4.37 15.30 -12.28
CA ALA A 269 3.60 15.93 -13.35
C ALA A 269 3.31 14.90 -14.44
N PRO A 270 2.12 14.95 -15.07
CA PRO A 270 1.85 14.11 -16.22
C PRO A 270 2.94 14.39 -17.26
N ALA A 271 3.60 13.34 -17.77
CA ALA A 271 4.64 13.47 -18.77
C ALA A 271 4.04 13.73 -20.17
N SER A 272 3.01 14.58 -20.26
CA SER A 272 2.20 14.76 -21.47
C SER A 272 3.04 15.16 -22.69
N GLU A 273 4.15 15.88 -22.46
CA GLU A 273 5.10 16.27 -23.52
C GLU A 273 5.94 15.08 -24.05
N PHE A 274 6.19 14.06 -23.22
CA PHE A 274 6.94 12.85 -23.61
C PHE A 274 6.07 11.67 -24.02
N GLU A 275 4.78 11.66 -23.67
CA GLU A 275 3.83 10.64 -24.15
C GLU A 275 3.53 10.77 -25.66
N ARG A 276 3.58 11.99 -26.19
CA ARG A 276 3.39 12.27 -27.63
C ARG A 276 4.57 13.06 -28.19
N VAL A 277 5.64 12.35 -28.48
CA VAL A 277 6.84 12.90 -29.15
C VAL A 277 6.59 13.21 -30.64
N GLN A 278 5.43 12.80 -31.18
CA GLN A 278 5.07 13.06 -32.57
C GLN A 278 4.63 14.51 -32.76
N MET A 279 5.11 15.13 -33.83
CA MET A 279 4.66 16.45 -34.28
C MET A 279 3.14 16.46 -34.51
N ASN A 280 2.41 17.36 -33.86
CA ASN A 280 0.98 17.55 -34.09
C ASN A 280 0.74 18.43 -35.32
N GLU A 281 0.96 17.86 -36.51
CA GLU A 281 0.83 18.55 -37.81
C GLU A 281 -0.51 19.29 -37.99
N PRO A 282 -1.69 18.70 -37.67
CA PRO A 282 -2.97 19.40 -37.83
C PRO A 282 -3.12 20.64 -36.93
N GLU A 283 -2.46 20.68 -35.78
CA GLU A 283 -2.48 21.84 -34.89
C GLU A 283 -1.53 22.93 -35.38
N LEU A 284 -0.31 22.55 -35.80
CA LEU A 284 0.67 23.50 -36.34
C LEU A 284 0.16 24.19 -37.62
N ILE A 285 -0.54 23.47 -38.50
CA ILE A 285 -1.20 24.05 -39.68
C ILE A 285 -2.29 25.05 -39.27
N ARG A 286 -3.10 24.72 -38.26
CA ARG A 286 -4.15 25.62 -37.75
C ARG A 286 -3.57 26.89 -37.13
N VAL A 287 -2.52 26.77 -36.33
CA VAL A 287 -1.82 27.92 -35.74
C VAL A 287 -1.23 28.81 -36.83
N ALA A 288 -0.54 28.22 -37.82
CA ALA A 288 0.00 28.98 -38.95
C ALA A 288 -1.09 29.74 -39.71
N ALA A 289 -2.22 29.10 -40.01
CA ALA A 289 -3.34 29.75 -40.66
C ALA A 289 -3.95 30.90 -39.81
N ALA A 290 -4.06 30.71 -38.49
CA ALA A 290 -4.61 31.70 -37.58
C ALA A 290 -3.71 32.94 -37.38
N THR A 291 -2.38 32.76 -37.41
CA THR A 291 -1.41 33.86 -37.27
C THR A 291 -1.02 34.51 -38.60
N GLY A 292 -1.60 34.06 -39.72
CA GLY A 292 -1.20 34.50 -41.07
C GLY A 292 0.18 34.02 -41.50
N GLY A 293 0.72 32.99 -40.85
CA GLY A 293 1.98 32.34 -41.18
C GLY A 293 1.80 31.16 -42.14
N LYS A 294 2.89 30.44 -42.39
CA LYS A 294 2.93 29.20 -43.20
C LYS A 294 3.58 28.08 -42.40
N PHE A 295 3.14 26.84 -42.65
CA PHE A 295 3.70 25.64 -42.05
C PHE A 295 4.77 25.03 -42.97
N TYR A 296 5.93 24.69 -42.40
CA TYR A 296 7.05 24.10 -43.12
C TYR A 296 7.47 22.78 -42.47
N THR A 297 7.86 21.82 -43.31
CA THR A 297 8.46 20.55 -42.88
C THR A 297 9.96 20.57 -43.18
N PRO A 298 10.77 19.63 -42.65
CA PRO A 298 12.19 19.56 -42.98
C PRO A 298 12.49 19.48 -44.49
N LEU A 299 11.54 18.98 -45.29
CA LEU A 299 11.65 18.87 -46.75
C LEU A 299 11.29 20.18 -47.48
N THR A 300 10.53 21.07 -46.84
CA THR A 300 10.11 22.36 -47.42
C THR A 300 10.78 23.55 -46.74
N ALA A 301 11.69 23.31 -45.79
CA ALA A 301 12.39 24.36 -45.06
C ALA A 301 13.22 25.29 -45.97
N ASP A 302 13.68 24.78 -47.11
CA ASP A 302 14.49 25.53 -48.08
C ASP A 302 13.74 26.73 -48.70
N THR A 303 12.41 26.68 -48.73
CA THR A 303 11.56 27.77 -49.26
C THR A 303 11.22 28.83 -48.23
N LEU A 304 11.53 28.60 -46.94
CA LEU A 304 11.22 29.51 -45.85
C LEU A 304 11.79 30.91 -46.10
N LEU A 305 13.05 31.00 -46.52
CA LEU A 305 13.73 32.28 -46.75
C LEU A 305 13.07 33.12 -47.87
N GLN A 306 12.39 32.47 -48.81
CA GLN A 306 11.69 33.12 -49.92
C GLN A 306 10.32 33.65 -49.50
N ASP A 307 9.68 32.96 -48.56
CA ASP A 307 8.36 33.27 -48.04
C ASP A 307 8.38 34.27 -46.88
N LEU A 308 9.54 34.52 -46.29
CA LEU A 308 9.68 35.56 -45.27
C LEU A 308 9.29 36.92 -45.88
N PRO A 309 8.40 37.69 -45.23
CA PRO A 309 8.10 39.03 -45.67
C PRO A 309 9.41 39.84 -45.70
N LYS A 310 9.61 40.60 -46.78
CA LYS A 310 10.75 41.52 -46.84
C LYS A 310 10.74 42.36 -45.58
N PRO A 311 11.87 42.49 -44.86
CA PRO A 311 11.91 43.22 -43.61
C PRO A 311 11.29 44.59 -43.84
N SER A 312 10.13 44.84 -43.22
CA SER A 312 9.63 46.19 -43.11
C SER A 312 10.68 46.88 -42.25
N LYS A 313 11.42 47.80 -42.87
CA LYS A 313 12.24 48.73 -42.10
C LYS A 313 11.25 49.55 -41.28
N VAL A 314 10.92 49.09 -40.09
CA VAL A 314 10.30 49.94 -39.09
C VAL A 314 11.38 50.99 -38.80
N PRO A 315 11.18 52.26 -39.17
CA PRO A 315 12.15 53.29 -38.84
C PRO A 315 12.09 53.46 -37.32
N LEU A 316 13.00 52.80 -36.62
CA LEU A 316 13.23 53.02 -35.19
C LEU A 316 14.11 54.26 -34.94
N ASP A 317 14.67 54.84 -36.00
CA ASP A 317 15.34 56.14 -35.96
C ASP A 317 14.53 57.15 -36.77
N THR A 318 14.00 58.15 -36.09
CA THR A 318 13.67 59.41 -36.74
C THR A 318 15.01 60.06 -37.04
N ASP A 319 15.41 60.15 -38.32
CA ASP A 319 16.64 60.86 -38.70
C ASP A 319 16.68 62.20 -37.95
N PRO A 320 17.82 62.58 -37.33
CA PRO A 320 17.89 63.79 -36.52
C PRO A 320 17.43 64.99 -37.36
N PRO A 321 16.56 65.87 -36.81
CA PRO A 321 15.94 66.94 -37.58
C PRO A 321 17.02 67.82 -38.19
N ILE A 322 17.04 67.90 -39.53
CA ILE A 322 17.99 68.72 -40.27
C ILE A 322 17.69 70.19 -39.93
N PRO A 323 18.61 70.92 -39.28
CA PRO A 323 18.37 72.32 -38.91
C PRO A 323 18.45 73.21 -40.16
N LEU A 324 17.29 73.51 -40.77
CA LEU A 324 17.20 74.36 -41.97
C LEU A 324 17.80 75.76 -41.75
N TRP A 325 17.74 76.28 -40.52
CA TRP A 325 18.29 77.59 -40.13
C TRP A 325 19.81 77.67 -40.21
N ASN A 326 20.53 76.54 -40.12
CA ASN A 326 21.99 76.48 -40.15
C ASN A 326 22.53 75.94 -41.49
N THR A 327 21.90 76.35 -42.59
CA THR A 327 22.34 75.96 -43.94
C THR A 327 22.85 77.19 -44.70
N TRP A 328 23.96 77.01 -45.44
CA TRP A 328 24.56 78.06 -46.29
C TRP A 328 23.57 78.80 -47.20
N PRO A 329 22.56 78.14 -47.81
CA PRO A 329 21.56 78.84 -48.62
C PRO A 329 20.71 79.84 -47.83
N VAL A 330 20.32 79.50 -46.59
CA VAL A 330 19.51 80.40 -45.74
C VAL A 330 20.33 81.60 -45.28
N LEU A 331 21.61 81.40 -44.94
CA LEU A 331 22.55 82.49 -44.65
C LEU A 331 22.74 83.40 -45.89
N GLY A 332 22.90 82.81 -47.07
CA GLY A 332 23.02 83.54 -48.32
C GLY A 332 21.77 84.38 -48.63
N LEU A 333 20.58 83.82 -48.40
CA LEU A 333 19.30 84.52 -48.57
C LEU A 333 19.16 85.69 -47.58
N PHE A 334 19.53 85.48 -46.32
CA PHE A 334 19.47 86.52 -45.29
C PHE A 334 20.45 87.67 -45.57
N LEU A 335 21.69 87.36 -45.93
CA LEU A 335 22.69 88.36 -46.33
C LEU A 335 22.27 89.11 -47.58
N THR A 336 21.68 88.43 -48.56
CA THR A 336 21.17 89.10 -49.77
C THR A 336 20.02 90.03 -49.46
N LEU A 337 19.06 89.63 -48.61
CA LEU A 337 17.95 90.52 -48.20
C LEU A 337 18.46 91.78 -47.46
N ILE A 338 19.39 91.63 -46.51
CA ILE A 338 19.95 92.78 -45.77
C ILE A 338 20.77 93.69 -46.70
N THR A 339 21.59 93.11 -47.57
CA THR A 339 22.36 93.92 -48.52
C THR A 339 21.46 94.62 -49.52
N LEU A 340 20.38 93.97 -49.98
CA LEU A 340 19.37 94.60 -50.84
C LEU A 340 18.67 95.75 -50.11
N GLU A 341 18.28 95.54 -48.84
CA GLU A 341 17.67 96.58 -48.01
C GLU A 341 18.61 97.78 -47.84
N TRP A 342 19.88 97.53 -47.50
CA TRP A 342 20.89 98.58 -47.36
C TRP A 342 21.09 99.36 -48.67
N VAL A 343 21.20 98.67 -49.80
CA VAL A 343 21.31 99.30 -51.12
C VAL A 343 20.06 100.13 -51.43
N LEU A 344 18.86 99.60 -51.15
CA LEU A 344 17.60 100.30 -51.37
C LEU A 344 17.47 101.55 -50.47
N ARG A 345 17.84 101.46 -49.19
CA ARG A 345 17.88 102.62 -48.26
C ARG A 345 18.85 103.69 -48.74
N LYS A 346 20.06 103.30 -49.13
CA LYS A 346 21.08 104.22 -49.63
C LYS A 346 20.63 104.91 -50.92
N ARG A 347 19.93 104.19 -51.80
CA ARG A 347 19.41 104.72 -53.06
C ARG A 347 18.19 105.63 -52.86
N LYS A 348 17.42 105.45 -51.79
CA LYS A 348 16.26 106.28 -51.40
C LYS A 348 16.57 107.37 -50.37
N GLN A 349 17.85 107.60 -50.03
CA GLN A 349 18.31 108.62 -49.07
C GLN A 349 17.70 108.52 -47.66
N MET A 350 17.52 107.29 -47.15
CA MET A 350 17.14 107.06 -45.75
C MET A 350 18.36 106.54 -44.98
N VAL A 351 19.23 107.49 -44.58
CA VAL A 351 20.45 107.41 -43.73
C VAL A 351 21.53 106.40 -44.14
#